data_AF-A0A661PHR7-F1
#
_entry.id   AF-A0A661PHR7-F1
#
_cell.length_a   1.000
_cell.length_b   1.000
_cell.length_c   1.000
_cell.angle_alpha   90.00
_cell.angle_beta   90.00
_cell.angle_gamma   90.00
#
_symmetry.space_group_name_H-M   'P 1'
#
loop_
_entity.id
_entity.type
_entity.pdbx_description
1 polymer ?
#
loop_
_entity_poly.entity_id
_entity_poly.type
_entity_poly.pdbx_seq_one_letter_code
_entity_poly.pdbx_strand_id
1 'polypeptide(L)'
;MSLEKLRSLAERGDPSAQYNLGVWFADISDDPEATKHAMLWWEKAAAQGHNQAQYNLGHCHYEGEMVNPDGVQAAKWFRLAAEGGMPQAQFALALLYHQGCLVEQDMEKALHWYLEASRQGFPQAIFNLADIHSQEGVHYDSVNAFKLFYIALVFGDENAKTRLEELVPKMTLEQIDQGQQAAQAVLATAQRVS
;
A
#
# COMPACT_ATOMS: atom_id res chain seq x y z
N MET A 1 -9.58 24.91 12.15
CA MET A 1 -9.95 25.78 11.01
C MET A 1 -11.46 25.71 10.83
N SER A 2 -12.17 26.83 10.60
CA SER A 2 -13.62 26.79 10.34
C SER A 2 -13.93 26.27 8.94
N LEU A 3 -15.12 25.68 8.72
CA LEU A 3 -15.55 25.17 7.41
C LEU A 3 -15.57 26.27 6.34
N GLU A 4 -15.99 27.49 6.69
CA GLU A 4 -15.98 28.64 5.79
C GLU A 4 -14.56 28.99 5.33
N LYS A 5 -13.59 28.98 6.25
CA LYS A 5 -12.18 29.23 5.93
C LYS A 5 -11.60 28.11 5.07
N LEU A 6 -11.93 26.85 5.37
CA LEU A 6 -11.53 25.69 4.58
C LEU A 6 -12.06 25.79 3.14
N ARG A 7 -13.35 26.11 2.99
CA ARG A 7 -13.98 26.31 1.68
C ARG A 7 -13.33 27.44 0.89
N SER A 8 -13.08 28.58 1.54
CA SER A 8 -12.42 29.71 0.90
C SER A 8 -11.02 29.36 0.37
N LEU A 9 -10.25 28.55 1.11
CA LEU A 9 -8.93 28.09 0.66
C LEU A 9 -9.03 27.07 -0.48
N ALA A 10 -9.96 26.12 -0.39
CA ALA A 10 -10.18 25.11 -1.41
C ALA A 10 -10.60 25.74 -2.75
N GLU A 11 -11.48 26.74 -2.71
CA GLU A 11 -11.92 27.52 -3.88
C GLU A 11 -10.78 28.34 -4.50
N ARG A 12 -9.77 28.73 -3.72
CA ARG A 12 -8.56 29.40 -4.20
C ARG A 12 -7.51 28.45 -4.78
N GLY A 13 -7.75 27.15 -4.76
CA GLY A 13 -6.87 26.16 -5.35
C GLY A 13 -5.93 25.45 -4.38
N ASP A 14 -5.99 25.71 -3.07
CA ASP A 14 -5.08 25.05 -2.12
C ASP A 14 -5.37 23.53 -2.06
N PRO A 15 -4.42 22.66 -2.46
CA PRO A 15 -4.69 21.23 -2.62
C PRO A 15 -4.98 20.52 -1.29
N SER A 16 -4.36 20.96 -0.18
CA SER A 16 -4.64 20.40 1.14
C SER A 16 -6.02 20.80 1.66
N ALA A 17 -6.47 22.04 1.40
CA ALA A 17 -7.82 22.48 1.69
C ALA A 17 -8.85 21.77 0.81
N GLN A 18 -8.55 21.55 -0.47
CA GLN A 18 -9.41 20.75 -1.34
C GLN A 18 -9.52 19.31 -0.83
N TYR A 19 -8.41 18.68 -0.47
CA TYR A 19 -8.42 17.34 0.11
C TYR A 19 -9.28 17.29 1.39
N ASN A 20 -9.02 18.19 2.35
CA ASN A 20 -9.73 18.22 3.62
C ASN A 20 -11.22 18.56 3.47
N LEU A 21 -11.58 19.37 2.48
CA LEU A 21 -12.98 19.64 2.16
C LEU A 21 -13.65 18.40 1.57
N GLY A 22 -12.94 17.64 0.72
CA GLY A 22 -13.41 16.35 0.22
C GLY A 22 -13.64 15.34 1.35
N VAL A 23 -12.71 15.25 2.32
CA VAL A 23 -12.87 14.42 3.52
C VAL A 23 -14.10 14.84 4.33
N TRP A 24 -14.30 16.14 4.53
CA TRP A 24 -15.47 16.63 5.25
C TRP A 24 -16.79 16.22 4.59
N PHE A 25 -16.87 16.24 3.26
CA PHE A 25 -18.04 15.76 2.53
C PHE A 25 -18.19 14.24 2.60
N ALA A 26 -17.09 13.50 2.59
CA ALA A 26 -17.09 12.04 2.74
C ALA A 26 -17.60 11.60 4.13
N ASP A 27 -17.30 12.37 5.19
CA ASP A 27 -17.77 12.06 6.54
C ASP A 27 -19.30 12.21 6.71
N ILE A 28 -19.97 12.94 5.81
CA ILE A 28 -21.42 13.14 5.80
C ILE A 28 -22.09 12.46 4.59
N SER A 29 -21.44 11.45 4.00
CA SER A 29 -21.75 10.87 2.68
C SER A 29 -23.04 10.06 2.56
N ASP A 30 -23.86 9.95 3.62
CA ASP A 30 -25.18 9.33 3.53
C ASP A 30 -26.10 10.07 2.52
N ASP A 31 -25.73 11.30 2.14
CA ASP A 31 -26.29 12.05 1.03
C ASP A 31 -25.50 11.82 -0.29
N PRO A 32 -26.15 11.36 -1.37
CA PRO A 32 -25.55 11.26 -2.70
C PRO A 32 -24.90 12.56 -3.20
N GLU A 33 -25.40 13.73 -2.79
CA GLU A 33 -24.83 15.00 -3.23
C GLU A 33 -23.51 15.32 -2.50
N ALA A 34 -23.43 15.02 -1.20
CA ALA A 34 -22.18 15.10 -0.44
C ALA A 34 -21.13 14.16 -1.04
N THR A 35 -21.51 12.95 -1.42
CA THR A 35 -20.64 12.00 -2.12
C THR A 35 -20.00 12.58 -3.39
N LYS A 36 -20.81 13.22 -4.26
CA LYS A 36 -20.28 13.89 -5.46
C LYS A 36 -19.33 15.03 -5.12
N HIS A 37 -19.64 15.79 -4.06
CA HIS A 37 -18.78 16.87 -3.61
C HIS A 37 -17.44 16.35 -3.07
N ALA A 38 -17.44 15.25 -2.33
CA ALA A 38 -16.23 14.59 -1.85
C ALA A 38 -15.30 14.24 -3.02
N MET A 39 -15.84 13.52 -4.01
CA MET A 39 -15.12 13.16 -5.22
C MET A 39 -14.58 14.37 -5.98
N LEU A 40 -15.42 15.37 -6.22
CA LEU A 40 -15.04 16.57 -6.97
C LEU A 40 -13.85 17.29 -6.31
N TRP A 41 -13.85 17.40 -4.99
CA TRP A 41 -12.77 18.07 -4.26
C TRP A 41 -11.50 17.22 -4.20
N TRP A 42 -11.63 15.91 -4.05
CA TRP A 42 -10.48 15.01 -4.16
C TRP A 42 -9.88 14.99 -5.56
N GLU A 43 -10.67 14.99 -6.63
CA GLU A 43 -10.18 15.08 -8.01
C GLU A 43 -9.37 16.35 -8.24
N LYS A 44 -9.84 17.50 -7.75
CA LYS A 44 -9.11 18.77 -7.83
C LYS A 44 -7.77 18.71 -7.08
N ALA A 45 -7.75 18.16 -5.87
CA ALA A 45 -6.52 18.00 -5.10
C ALA A 45 -5.56 17.01 -5.77
N ALA A 46 -6.08 15.88 -6.26
CA ALA A 46 -5.33 14.83 -6.92
C ALA A 46 -4.69 15.28 -8.24
N ALA A 47 -5.40 16.12 -9.01
CA ALA A 47 -4.88 16.75 -10.22
C ALA A 47 -3.67 17.67 -9.95
N GLN A 48 -3.51 18.13 -8.72
CA GLN A 48 -2.36 18.91 -8.26
C GLN A 48 -1.25 18.07 -7.61
N GLY A 49 -1.35 16.74 -7.65
CA GLY A 49 -0.36 15.85 -7.06
C GLY A 49 -0.55 15.55 -5.57
N HIS A 50 -1.74 15.80 -5.01
CA HIS A 50 -1.99 15.48 -3.60
C HIS A 50 -2.15 13.96 -3.40
N ASN A 51 -1.10 13.31 -2.90
CA ASN A 51 -1.00 11.84 -2.81
C ASN A 51 -2.17 11.19 -2.04
N GLN A 52 -2.63 11.77 -0.93
CA GLN A 52 -3.75 11.22 -0.15
C GLN A 52 -5.07 11.33 -0.90
N ALA A 53 -5.24 12.37 -1.74
CA ALA A 53 -6.45 12.51 -2.54
C ALA A 53 -6.45 11.47 -3.68
N GLN A 54 -5.30 11.26 -4.31
CA GLN A 54 -5.09 10.20 -5.29
C GLN A 54 -5.35 8.82 -4.65
N TYR A 55 -4.80 8.54 -3.47
CA TYR A 55 -5.05 7.29 -2.75
C TYR A 55 -6.55 7.07 -2.46
N ASN A 56 -7.25 8.08 -1.93
CA ASN A 56 -8.68 7.97 -1.63
C ASN A 56 -9.53 7.75 -2.89
N LEU A 57 -9.22 8.44 -4.00
CA LEU A 57 -9.90 8.19 -5.28
C LEU A 57 -9.66 6.76 -5.78
N GLY A 58 -8.43 6.25 -5.64
CA GLY A 58 -8.11 4.87 -5.96
C GLY A 58 -8.95 3.89 -5.13
N HIS A 59 -9.10 4.17 -3.84
CA HIS A 59 -9.91 3.36 -2.92
C HIS A 59 -11.40 3.37 -3.27
N CYS A 60 -11.98 4.54 -3.56
CA CYS A 60 -13.38 4.64 -4.00
C CYS A 60 -13.66 3.79 -5.24
N HIS A 61 -12.76 3.82 -6.23
CA HIS A 61 -12.89 3.00 -7.42
C HIS A 61 -12.60 1.51 -7.18
N TYR A 62 -11.85 1.16 -6.15
CA TYR A 62 -11.55 -0.24 -5.82
C TYR A 62 -12.71 -0.90 -5.07
N GLU A 63 -13.17 -0.31 -3.96
CA GLU A 63 -14.25 -0.86 -3.13
C GLU A 63 -15.64 -0.64 -3.73
N GLY A 64 -15.78 0.34 -4.64
CA GLY A 64 -17.08 0.80 -5.10
C GLY A 64 -17.81 1.67 -4.07
N GLU A 65 -17.08 2.23 -3.11
CA GLU A 65 -17.59 3.25 -2.21
C GLU A 65 -17.71 4.54 -3.02
N MET A 66 -18.90 5.16 -3.02
CA MET A 66 -19.22 6.41 -3.75
C MET A 66 -19.41 6.30 -5.27
N VAL A 67 -18.77 5.32 -5.92
CA VAL A 67 -18.87 5.06 -7.36
C VAL A 67 -18.94 3.58 -7.66
N ASN A 68 -19.34 3.21 -8.88
CA ASN A 68 -19.19 1.83 -9.30
C ASN A 68 -17.69 1.44 -9.32
N PRO A 69 -17.35 0.21 -8.88
CA PRO A 69 -15.99 -0.28 -8.97
C PRO A 69 -15.42 -0.19 -10.39
N ASP A 70 -14.20 0.30 -10.51
CA ASP A 70 -13.45 0.43 -11.76
C ASP A 70 -11.95 0.20 -11.47
N GLY A 71 -11.47 -1.00 -11.78
CA GLY A 71 -10.07 -1.38 -11.55
C GLY A 71 -9.07 -0.54 -12.35
N VAL A 72 -9.46 -0.02 -13.51
CA VAL A 72 -8.58 0.82 -14.34
C VAL A 72 -8.40 2.19 -13.68
N GLN A 73 -9.47 2.79 -13.16
CA GLN A 73 -9.37 4.04 -12.41
C GLN A 73 -8.66 3.83 -11.07
N ALA A 74 -8.95 2.75 -10.35
CA ALA A 74 -8.25 2.40 -9.11
C ALA A 74 -6.74 2.29 -9.36
N ALA A 75 -6.33 1.49 -10.35
CA ALA A 75 -4.92 1.33 -10.72
C ALA A 75 -4.26 2.65 -11.12
N LYS A 76 -4.98 3.51 -11.86
CA LYS A 76 -4.48 4.84 -12.27
C LYS A 76 -4.19 5.71 -11.05
N TRP A 77 -5.14 5.83 -10.14
CA TRP A 77 -5.01 6.72 -8.99
C TRP A 77 -4.01 6.20 -7.95
N PHE A 78 -4.04 4.90 -7.65
CA PHE A 78 -3.03 4.27 -6.79
C PHE A 78 -1.63 4.41 -7.39
N ARG A 79 -1.45 4.25 -8.70
CA ARG A 79 -0.14 4.45 -9.36
C ARG A 79 0.38 5.86 -9.16
N LEU A 80 -0.44 6.89 -9.37
CA LEU A 80 0.00 8.27 -9.17
C LEU A 80 0.46 8.51 -7.72
N ALA A 81 -0.30 8.03 -6.72
CA ALA A 81 0.10 8.16 -5.31
C ALA A 81 1.34 7.32 -4.97
N ALA A 82 1.48 6.14 -5.58
CA ALA A 82 2.60 5.24 -5.40
C ALA A 82 3.91 5.79 -5.98
N GLU A 83 3.84 6.40 -7.17
CA GLU A 83 4.92 7.17 -7.80
C GLU A 83 5.27 8.43 -6.99
N GLY A 84 4.28 9.01 -6.30
CA GLY A 84 4.47 10.05 -5.29
C GLY A 84 5.13 9.58 -3.98
N GLY A 85 5.51 8.30 -3.88
CA GLY A 85 6.24 7.72 -2.75
C GLY A 85 5.36 7.21 -1.61
N MET A 86 4.02 7.16 -1.76
CA MET A 86 3.15 6.71 -0.69
C MET A 86 3.16 5.18 -0.54
N PRO A 87 3.67 4.60 0.57
CA PRO A 87 3.76 3.15 0.72
C PRO A 87 2.39 2.45 0.78
N GLN A 88 1.36 3.12 1.32
CA GLN A 88 -0.01 2.61 1.31
C GLN A 88 -0.53 2.42 -0.11
N ALA A 89 -0.26 3.37 -1.01
CA ALA A 89 -0.68 3.30 -2.40
C ALA A 89 0.12 2.26 -3.20
N GLN A 90 1.42 2.14 -2.93
CA GLN A 90 2.26 1.07 -3.48
C GLN A 90 1.72 -0.32 -3.09
N PHE A 91 1.40 -0.51 -1.80
CA PHE A 91 0.78 -1.75 -1.33
C PHE A 91 -0.60 -2.01 -1.98
N ALA A 92 -1.47 -1.00 -2.05
CA ALA A 92 -2.80 -1.15 -2.65
C ALA A 92 -2.71 -1.51 -4.15
N LEU A 93 -1.80 -0.87 -4.89
CA LEU A 93 -1.55 -1.19 -6.28
C LEU A 93 -0.98 -2.60 -6.47
N ALA A 94 -0.06 -3.01 -5.58
CA ALA A 94 0.48 -4.36 -5.58
C ALA A 94 -0.63 -5.40 -5.34
N LEU A 95 -1.52 -5.14 -4.38
CA LEU A 95 -2.65 -6.00 -4.06
C LEU A 95 -3.62 -6.13 -5.23
N LEU A 96 -3.93 -5.01 -5.88
CA LEU A 96 -4.80 -4.97 -7.06
C LEU A 96 -4.29 -5.90 -8.18
N TYR A 97 -2.99 -5.81 -8.50
CA TYR A 97 -2.36 -6.70 -9.49
C TYR A 97 -2.19 -8.14 -9.00
N HIS A 98 -1.92 -8.35 -7.71
CA HIS A 98 -1.76 -9.69 -7.12
C HIS A 98 -3.08 -10.47 -7.18
N GLN A 99 -4.19 -9.82 -6.82
CA GLN A 99 -5.49 -10.50 -6.77
C GLN A 99 -6.13 -10.65 -8.15
N GLY A 100 -5.81 -9.77 -9.11
CA GLY A 100 -6.50 -9.74 -10.40
C GLY A 100 -7.99 -9.41 -10.28
N CYS A 101 -8.38 -8.75 -9.19
CA CYS A 101 -9.74 -8.26 -8.99
C CYS A 101 -9.87 -6.93 -9.74
N LEU A 102 -10.84 -6.83 -10.64
CA LEU A 102 -11.12 -5.64 -11.48
C LEU A 102 -10.06 -5.28 -12.55
N VAL A 103 -8.87 -5.88 -12.50
CA VAL A 103 -7.82 -5.81 -13.54
C VAL A 103 -7.24 -7.21 -13.77
N GLU A 104 -6.54 -7.42 -14.89
CA GLU A 104 -5.82 -8.67 -15.11
C GLU A 104 -4.73 -8.86 -14.05
N GLN A 105 -4.60 -10.09 -13.54
CA GLN A 105 -3.56 -10.45 -12.58
C GLN A 105 -2.18 -10.26 -13.22
N ASP A 106 -1.26 -9.63 -12.49
CA ASP A 106 0.11 -9.38 -12.93
C ASP A 106 1.08 -9.48 -11.76
N MET A 107 1.68 -10.66 -11.60
CA MET A 107 2.58 -10.95 -10.48
C MET A 107 3.88 -10.15 -10.55
N GLU A 108 4.38 -9.80 -11.73
CA GLU A 108 5.59 -8.99 -11.86
C GLU A 108 5.35 -7.56 -11.36
N LYS A 109 4.24 -6.95 -11.76
CA LYS A 109 3.84 -5.63 -11.25
C LYS A 109 3.53 -5.67 -9.76
N ALA A 110 2.88 -6.72 -9.28
CA ALA A 110 2.60 -6.89 -7.86
C ALA A 110 3.89 -6.95 -7.03
N LEU A 111 4.83 -7.83 -7.41
CA LEU A 111 6.13 -7.97 -6.75
C LEU A 111 6.92 -6.67 -6.75
N HIS A 112 6.93 -5.95 -7.88
CA HIS A 112 7.58 -4.65 -7.98
C HIS A 112 7.04 -3.66 -6.93
N TRP A 113 5.73 -3.48 -6.87
CA TRP A 113 5.13 -2.49 -5.95
C TRP A 113 5.17 -2.92 -4.49
N TYR A 114 5.03 -4.22 -4.20
CA TYR A 114 5.27 -4.72 -2.85
C TYR A 114 6.71 -4.46 -2.42
N LEU A 115 7.71 -4.63 -3.31
CA LEU A 115 9.11 -4.37 -3.00
C LEU A 115 9.35 -2.89 -2.67
N GLU A 116 8.76 -1.97 -3.43
CA GLU A 116 8.85 -0.53 -3.14
C GLU A 116 8.23 -0.19 -1.78
N ALA A 117 7.04 -0.71 -1.45
CA ALA A 117 6.42 -0.50 -0.15
C ALA A 117 7.24 -1.12 1.00
N SER A 118 7.79 -2.32 0.79
CA SER A 118 8.64 -3.05 1.74
C SER A 118 9.94 -2.30 2.06
N ARG A 119 10.58 -1.68 1.05
CA ARG A 119 11.76 -0.83 1.23
C ARG A 119 11.50 0.38 2.12
N GLN A 120 10.25 0.84 2.16
CA GLN A 120 9.80 1.92 3.05
C GLN A 120 9.34 1.41 4.43
N GLY A 121 9.50 0.12 4.71
CA GLY A 121 9.13 -0.49 6.00
C GLY A 121 7.64 -0.76 6.15
N PHE A 122 6.86 -0.82 5.07
CA PHE A 122 5.42 -1.07 5.15
C PHE A 122 5.14 -2.53 5.55
N PRO A 123 4.63 -2.82 6.77
CA PRO A 123 4.61 -4.17 7.31
C PRO A 123 3.83 -5.17 6.45
N GLN A 124 2.65 -4.79 5.97
CA GLN A 124 1.81 -5.66 5.14
C GLN A 124 2.47 -6.01 3.80
N ALA A 125 3.29 -5.12 3.24
CA ALA A 125 4.04 -5.41 2.02
C ALA A 125 5.21 -6.37 2.28
N ILE A 126 5.91 -6.20 3.41
CA ILE A 126 6.97 -7.12 3.84
C ILE A 126 6.39 -8.52 4.02
N PHE A 127 5.26 -8.63 4.73
CA PHE A 127 4.58 -9.90 4.98
C PHE A 127 4.10 -10.55 3.67
N ASN A 128 3.43 -9.82 2.79
CA ASN A 128 2.93 -10.37 1.53
C ASN A 128 4.07 -10.85 0.60
N LEU A 129 5.20 -10.15 0.54
CA LEU A 129 6.38 -10.63 -0.19
C LEU A 129 6.95 -11.91 0.41
N ALA A 130 7.04 -11.96 1.74
CA ALA A 130 7.52 -13.14 2.44
C ALA A 130 6.63 -14.35 2.14
N ASP A 131 5.30 -14.15 2.17
CA ASP A 131 4.33 -15.19 1.86
C ASP A 131 4.47 -15.68 0.41
N ILE A 132 4.58 -14.78 -0.57
CA ILE A 132 4.82 -15.14 -1.98
C ILE A 132 6.11 -15.96 -2.15
N HIS A 133 7.21 -15.57 -1.50
CA HIS A 133 8.47 -16.32 -1.56
C HIS A 133 8.43 -17.66 -0.80
N SER A 134 7.49 -17.83 0.13
CA SER A 134 7.37 -19.06 0.93
C SER A 134 6.55 -20.15 0.24
N GLN A 135 5.69 -19.78 -0.70
CA GLN A 135 4.84 -20.71 -1.43
C GLN A 135 5.63 -21.38 -2.56
N GLU A 136 5.52 -22.70 -2.69
CA GLU A 136 6.15 -23.45 -3.78
C GLU A 136 5.63 -22.95 -5.13
N GLY A 137 6.55 -22.59 -6.05
CA GLY A 137 6.20 -21.98 -7.33
C GLY A 137 7.36 -21.21 -7.95
N VAL A 138 7.06 -20.44 -9.00
CA VAL A 138 8.07 -19.67 -9.77
C VAL A 138 8.81 -18.64 -8.92
N HIS A 139 8.16 -18.14 -7.87
CA HIS A 139 8.73 -17.13 -6.97
C HIS A 139 9.24 -17.70 -5.65
N TYR A 140 9.25 -19.03 -5.50
CA TYR A 140 9.72 -19.69 -4.28
C TYR A 140 11.19 -19.35 -4.02
N ASP A 141 11.46 -18.78 -2.85
CA ASP A 141 12.79 -18.47 -2.36
C ASP A 141 12.75 -18.51 -0.84
N SER A 142 13.09 -19.67 -0.26
CA SER A 142 13.01 -19.89 1.18
C SER A 142 13.94 -18.98 1.98
N VAL A 143 15.08 -18.58 1.42
CA VAL A 143 16.04 -17.67 2.07
C VAL A 143 15.45 -16.27 2.14
N ASN A 144 14.88 -15.77 1.04
CA ASN A 144 14.22 -14.46 1.02
C ASN A 144 12.92 -14.45 1.84
N ALA A 145 12.14 -15.53 1.81
CA ALA A 145 10.95 -15.68 2.65
C ALA A 145 11.32 -15.62 4.15
N PHE A 146 12.31 -16.41 4.58
CA PHE A 146 12.81 -16.39 5.95
C PHE A 146 13.28 -14.99 6.35
N LYS A 147 14.12 -14.36 5.50
CA LYS A 147 14.63 -13.01 5.73
C LYS A 147 13.50 -12.01 5.99
N LEU A 148 12.47 -12.01 5.13
CA LEU A 148 11.37 -11.05 5.20
C LEU A 148 10.43 -11.33 6.38
N PHE A 149 10.08 -12.60 6.66
CA PHE A 149 9.30 -12.93 7.85
C PHE A 149 10.05 -12.59 9.14
N TYR A 150 11.36 -12.81 9.20
CA TYR A 150 12.17 -12.42 10.36
C TYR A 150 12.12 -10.90 10.57
N ILE A 151 12.26 -10.11 9.51
CA ILE A 151 12.13 -8.65 9.57
C ILE A 151 10.72 -8.26 10.04
N ALA A 152 9.66 -8.84 9.47
CA ALA A 152 8.28 -8.56 9.85
C ALA A 152 8.01 -8.86 11.35
N LEU A 153 8.54 -9.99 11.84
CA LEU A 153 8.45 -10.36 13.26
C LEU A 153 9.15 -9.35 14.17
N VAL A 154 10.34 -8.86 13.79
CA VAL A 154 11.05 -7.81 14.54
C VAL A 154 10.25 -6.52 14.61
N PHE A 155 9.47 -6.20 13.58
CA PHE A 155 8.55 -5.06 13.57
C PHE A 155 7.18 -5.34 14.21
N GLY A 156 6.99 -6.51 14.85
CA GLY A 156 5.81 -6.83 15.65
C GLY A 156 4.69 -7.56 14.91
N ASP A 157 4.93 -8.09 13.70
CA ASP A 157 3.95 -8.93 13.01
C ASP A 157 3.99 -10.37 13.57
N GLU A 158 3.05 -10.69 14.46
CA GLU A 158 2.94 -12.00 15.09
C GLU A 158 2.60 -13.12 14.09
N ASN A 159 1.94 -12.82 12.95
CA ASN A 159 1.66 -13.83 11.94
C ASN A 159 2.95 -14.35 11.29
N ALA A 160 3.98 -13.50 11.23
CA ALA A 160 5.29 -13.89 10.69
C ALA A 160 5.96 -15.00 11.52
N LYS A 161 5.67 -15.07 12.83
CA LYS A 161 6.17 -16.17 13.69
C LYS A 161 5.62 -17.52 13.23
N THR A 162 4.32 -17.63 13.04
CA THR A 162 3.69 -18.88 12.59
C THR A 162 4.23 -19.30 11.22
N ARG A 163 4.41 -18.34 10.31
CA ARG A 163 5.01 -18.62 8.99
C ARG A 163 6.46 -19.10 9.07
N LEU A 164 7.27 -18.54 9.98
CA LEU A 164 8.63 -19.05 10.22
C LEU A 164 8.61 -20.48 10.77
N GLU A 165 7.71 -20.81 11.70
CA GLU A 165 7.56 -22.16 12.25
C GLU A 165 7.17 -23.19 11.16
N GLU A 166 6.38 -22.79 10.17
CA GLU A 166 6.01 -23.61 9.01
C GLU A 166 7.15 -23.75 7.97
N LEU A 167 7.94 -22.69 7.78
CA LEU A 167 8.99 -22.62 6.76
C LEU A 167 10.28 -23.32 7.19
N VAL A 168 10.72 -23.13 8.45
CA VAL A 168 12.00 -23.65 8.98
C VAL A 168 12.18 -25.15 8.77
N PRO A 169 11.18 -26.03 8.99
CA PRO A 169 11.32 -27.47 8.75
C PRO A 169 11.60 -27.85 7.28
N LYS A 170 11.32 -26.95 6.33
CA LYS A 170 11.55 -27.16 4.89
C LYS A 170 12.91 -26.62 4.43
N MET A 171 13.68 -25.99 5.31
CA MET A 171 14.95 -25.35 4.98
C MET A 171 16.14 -26.16 5.51
N THR A 172 17.29 -25.99 4.85
CA THR A 172 18.58 -26.43 5.38
C THR A 172 19.12 -25.44 6.41
N LEU A 173 20.02 -25.89 7.29
CA LEU A 173 20.72 -25.01 8.24
C LEU A 173 21.46 -23.86 7.54
N GLU A 174 22.06 -24.13 6.38
CA GLU A 174 22.75 -23.11 5.58
C GLU A 174 21.77 -22.04 5.09
N GLN A 175 20.60 -22.43 4.57
CA GLN A 175 19.59 -21.47 4.12
C GLN A 175 19.04 -20.62 5.27
N ILE A 176 18.87 -21.22 6.46
CA ILE A 176 18.43 -20.48 7.66
C ILE A 176 19.49 -19.45 8.06
N ASP A 177 20.76 -19.84 8.12
CA ASP A 177 21.87 -18.94 8.47
C ASP A 177 21.99 -17.79 7.46
N GLN A 178 21.91 -18.09 6.15
CA GLN A 178 21.89 -17.08 5.10
C GLN A 178 20.71 -16.10 5.27
N GLY A 179 19.50 -16.61 5.50
CA GLY A 179 18.31 -15.79 5.69
C GLY A 179 18.41 -14.89 6.92
N GLN A 180 18.92 -15.42 8.03
CA GLN A 180 19.14 -14.68 9.26
C GLN A 180 20.21 -13.60 9.11
N GLN A 181 21.35 -13.91 8.50
CA GLN A 181 22.42 -12.93 8.25
C GLN A 181 21.94 -11.81 7.33
N ALA A 182 21.21 -12.16 6.26
CA ALA A 182 20.63 -11.17 5.36
C ALA A 182 19.64 -10.25 6.09
N ALA A 183 18.80 -10.78 6.97
CA ALA A 183 17.84 -10.00 7.74
C ALA A 183 18.56 -9.05 8.72
N GLN A 184 19.56 -9.54 9.44
CA GLN A 184 20.36 -8.75 10.37
C GLN A 184 21.11 -7.62 9.66
N ALA A 185 21.64 -7.86 8.46
CA ALA A 185 22.30 -6.83 7.66
C ALA A 185 21.35 -5.68 7.29
N VAL A 186 20.09 -6.00 6.93
CA VAL A 186 19.06 -4.99 6.63
C VAL A 186 18.70 -4.19 7.88
N LEU A 187 18.40 -4.87 8.99
CA LEU A 187 18.03 -4.24 10.27
C LEU A 187 19.16 -3.33 10.81
N ALA A 188 20.42 -3.77 10.71
CA ALA A 188 21.57 -2.98 11.14
C ALA A 188 21.77 -1.72 10.28
N THR A 189 21.40 -1.76 9.00
CA THR A 189 21.47 -0.58 8.12
C THR A 189 20.38 0.42 8.47
N ALA A 190 19.16 -0.04 8.78
CA ALA A 190 18.06 0.82 9.18
C ALA A 190 18.35 1.62 10.47
N GLN A 191 19.01 1.01 11.46
CA GLN A 191 19.39 1.65 12.72
C GLN A 191 20.51 2.71 12.61
N ARG A 192 21.26 2.72 11.51
CA ARG A 192 22.36 3.70 11.30
C ARG A 192 21.89 4.99 10.63
N VAL A 193 20.69 5.00 10.07
CA VAL A 193 20.12 6.12 9.31
C VAL A 193 19.08 6.90 10.13
N SER A 194 18.68 6.38 11.30
CA SER A 194 17.82 7.01 12.31
C SER A 194 18.61 7.77 13.36
#